data_AF-A0A3M1HJE1-F1
#
_entry.id   AF-A0A3M1HJE1-F1
#
_cell.length_a   1.000
_cell.length_b   1.000
_cell.length_c   1.000
_cell.angle_alpha   90.00
_cell.angle_beta   90.00
_cell.angle_gamma   90.00
#
_symmetry.space_group_name_H-M   'P 1'
#
loop_
_entity.id
_entity.type
_entity.pdbx_description
1 polymer ?
#
loop_
_entity_poly.entity_id
_entity_poly.type
_entity_poly.pdbx_seq_one_letter_code
_entity_poly.pdbx_strand_id
1 'polypeptide(L)' 'MKEAVILAGGLGTRLRSVVSGIPKPMAQIRNKPFLSYLLDNLDQAGFHKVILAVGYQWEKIRDFFHEKY' A
#
# COMPACT_ATOMS: atom_id res chain seq x y z
N MET A 1 11.23 -0.49 -19.73
CA MET A 1 10.15 -0.15 -18.78
C MET A 1 10.53 -0.75 -17.43
N LYS A 2 10.54 0.02 -16.34
CA LYS A 2 10.90 -0.52 -15.01
C LYS A 2 9.63 -1.00 -14.29
N GLU A 3 9.73 -2.15 -13.64
CA GLU A 3 8.65 -2.75 -12.86
C GLU A 3 9.09 -2.96 -11.41
N ALA A 4 8.14 -2.83 -10.48
CA ALA A 4 8.39 -3.06 -9.05
C ALA A 4 7.32 -3.96 -8.44
N VAL A 5 7.71 -4.75 -7.45
CA VAL A 5 6.79 -5.55 -6.63
C VAL A 5 6.82 -5.02 -5.20
N ILE A 6 5.66 -4.70 -4.65
CA ILE A 6 5.50 -4.37 -3.22
C ILE A 6 4.84 -5.56 -2.53
N LEU A 7 5.55 -6.16 -1.56
CA LEU A 7 5.01 -7.23 -0.73
C LEU A 7 4.18 -6.61 0.42
N ALA A 8 2.86 -6.75 0.33
CA ALA A 8 1.88 -6.12 1.21
C ALA A 8 0.93 -7.12 1.89
N GLY A 9 1.16 -8.43 1.76
CA GLY A 9 0.24 -9.48 2.21
C GLY A 9 0.34 -9.91 3.68
N GLY A 10 1.12 -9.22 4.52
CA GLY A 10 1.27 -9.60 5.92
C GLY A 10 0.01 -9.35 6.77
N LEU A 11 -0.21 -10.20 7.79
CA LEU A 11 -1.37 -10.13 8.72
C LEU A 11 -1.42 -8.89 9.65
N GLY A 12 -0.43 -7.99 9.56
CA GLY A 12 -0.40 -6.74 10.34
C GLY A 12 -0.28 -6.91 11.87
N THR A 13 0.07 -8.10 12.38
CA THR A 13 -0.03 -8.46 13.81
C THR A 13 0.84 -7.61 14.74
N ARG A 14 2.03 -7.17 14.28
CA ARG A 14 2.96 -6.35 15.09
C ARG A 14 2.50 -4.93 15.39
N LEU A 15 1.57 -4.38 14.59
CA LEU A 15 1.07 -3.00 14.73
C LEU A 15 -0.43 -2.95 15.04
N ARG A 16 -1.04 -4.10 15.35
CA ARG A 16 -2.48 -4.23 15.54
C ARG A 16 -3.04 -3.34 16.67
N SER A 17 -2.21 -2.98 17.65
CA SER A 17 -2.57 -2.05 18.74
C SER A 17 -2.64 -0.58 18.31
N VAL A 18 -1.98 -0.20 17.22
CA VAL A 18 -1.86 1.20 16.74
C VAL A 18 -2.67 1.42 15.46
N VAL A 19 -2.91 0.35 14.70
CA VAL A 19 -3.62 0.34 13.43
C VAL A 19 -4.73 -0.71 13.53
N SER A 20 -5.83 -0.37 14.20
CA SER A 20 -6.98 -1.25 14.32
C SER A 20 -7.88 -1.13 13.09
N GLY A 21 -8.30 -2.27 12.55
CA GLY A 21 -9.32 -2.33 11.50
C GLY A 21 -8.87 -1.96 10.08
N ILE A 22 -7.61 -1.62 9.80
CA ILE A 22 -7.12 -1.37 8.43
C ILE A 22 -5.78 -2.10 8.15
N PRO A 23 -5.49 -2.49 6.89
CA PRO A 23 -4.20 -3.05 6.51
C PRO A 23 -3.07 -2.08 6.87
N LYS A 24 -1.92 -2.59 7.33
CA LYS A 24 -0.74 -1.75 7.61
C LYS A 24 -0.36 -0.81 6.46
N PRO A 25 -0.35 -1.25 5.17
CA PRO A 25 -0.08 -0.34 4.05
C PRO A 25 -1.03 0.87 3.98
N MET A 26 -2.22 0.77 4.57
CA MET A 26 -3.25 1.82 4.60
C MET A 26 -3.16 2.73 5.84
N ALA A 27 -2.21 2.50 6.74
CA ALA A 27 -2.01 3.35 7.91
C ALA A 27 -1.79 4.81 7.49
N GLN A 28 -2.52 5.73 8.12
CA GLN A 28 -2.46 7.15 7.80
C GLN A 28 -1.19 7.78 8.37
N ILE A 29 -0.40 8.41 7.50
CA ILE A 29 0.73 9.25 7.86
C ILE A 29 0.43 10.64 7.30
N ARG A 30 0.16 11.60 8.19
CA ARG A 30 -0.23 12.98 7.81
C ARG A 30 -1.37 13.02 6.78
N ASN A 31 -2.46 12.29 7.06
CA ASN A 31 -3.66 12.19 6.21
C ASN A 31 -3.44 11.56 4.82
N LYS A 32 -2.37 10.79 4.64
CA LYS A 32 -2.07 10.04 3.44
C LYS A 32 -1.73 8.59 3.79
N PRO A 33 -2.26 7.57 3.10
CA PRO A 33 -1.86 6.19 3.35
C PRO A 33 -0.37 5.98 3.13
N PHE A 34 0.26 5.19 3.99
CA PHE A 34 1.68 4.83 3.86
C PHE A 34 2.03 4.30 2.47
N LEU A 35 1.18 3.44 1.90
CA LEU A 35 1.38 2.88 0.56
C LEU A 35 1.49 3.96 -0.53
N SER A 36 0.79 5.08 -0.40
CA SER A 36 0.90 6.17 -1.38
C SER A 36 2.30 6.79 -1.39
N TYR A 37 3.02 6.84 -0.27
CA TYR A 37 4.40 7.32 -0.26
C TYR A 37 5.34 6.38 -1.02
N LEU A 38 5.10 5.06 -0.96
CA LEU A 38 5.88 4.09 -1.72
C LEU A 38 5.61 4.23 -3.22
N LEU A 39 4.34 4.39 -3.61
CA LEU A 39 3.95 4.58 -5.01
C LEU A 39 4.54 5.86 -5.60
N ASP A 40 4.45 6.98 -4.90
CA ASP A 40 5.02 8.26 -5.35
C ASP A 40 6.55 8.18 -5.52
N ASN A 41 7.25 7.46 -4.63
CA ASN A 41 8.69 7.28 -4.74
C ASN A 41 9.06 6.39 -5.94
N LEU A 42 8.27 5.36 -6.22
CA LEU A 42 8.46 4.48 -7.37
C LEU A 42 8.21 5.23 -8.68
N ASP A 43 7.15 6.03 -8.75
CA ASP A 43 6.84 6.86 -9.91
C ASP A 43 7.97 7.85 -10.23
N GLN A 44 8.46 8.58 -9.21
CA GLN A 44 9.62 9.47 -9.34
C GLN A 44 10.91 8.75 -9.78
N ALA A 45 11.06 7.47 -9.45
CA ALA A 45 12.19 6.64 -9.86
C ALA A 45 12.02 6.00 -11.26
N GLY A 46 10.89 6.26 -11.94
CA GLY A 46 10.58 5.79 -13.29
C GLY A 46 10.00 4.37 -13.35
N PHE A 47 9.39 3.90 -12.25
CA PHE A 47 8.65 2.63 -12.21
C PHE A 47 7.18 2.88 -12.52
N HIS A 48 6.79 2.65 -13.78
CA HIS A 48 5.43 2.92 -14.26
C HIS A 48 4.49 1.70 -14.18
N LYS A 49 5.00 0.57 -13.68
CA LYS A 49 4.19 -0.62 -13.40
C LYS A 49 4.57 -1.19 -12.04
N VAL A 50 3.59 -1.26 -11.15
CA VAL A 50 3.76 -1.76 -9.79
C VAL A 50 2.79 -2.91 -9.57
N ILE A 51 3.31 -4.03 -9.06
CA ILE A 51 2.52 -5.19 -8.65
C ILE A 51 2.43 -5.18 -7.12
N LEU A 52 1.21 -5.06 -6.60
CA LEU A 52 0.96 -5.16 -5.17
C LEU A 52 0.61 -6.61 -4.81
N ALA A 53 1.56 -7.32 -4.19
CA ALA A 53 1.32 -8.66 -3.65
C ALA A 53 0.61 -8.54 -2.29
N VAL A 54 -0.71 -8.40 -2.34
CA VAL A 54 -1.61 -8.19 -1.20
C VAL A 54 -2.17 -9.50 -0.64
N GLY A 55 -2.73 -9.44 0.56
CA GLY A 55 -3.21 -10.61 1.30
C GLY A 55 -4.43 -10.24 2.15
N TYR A 56 -4.37 -10.47 3.47
CA TYR A 56 -5.48 -10.14 4.36
C TYR A 56 -5.97 -8.68 4.20
N GLN A 57 -7.28 -8.49 4.03
CA GLN A 57 -7.93 -7.18 3.82
C GLN A 57 -7.47 -6.40 2.57
N TRP A 58 -7.06 -7.10 1.51
CA TRP A 58 -6.63 -6.50 0.25
C TRP A 58 -7.71 -5.62 -0.40
N GLU A 59 -8.99 -5.91 -0.18
CA GLU A 59 -10.12 -5.17 -0.73
C GLU A 59 -10.05 -3.69 -0.34
N LYS A 60 -9.64 -3.39 0.90
CA LYS A 60 -9.47 -2.01 1.39
C LYS A 60 -8.37 -1.26 0.65
N ILE A 61 -7.33 -1.96 0.22
CA ILE A 61 -6.26 -1.38 -0.59
C ILE A 61 -6.81 -1.11 -1.99
N ARG A 62 -7.46 -2.11 -2.62
CA ARG A 62 -8.07 -1.97 -3.94
C ARG A 62 -9.04 -0.79 -3.98
N ASP A 63 -10.00 -0.75 -3.05
CA ASP A 63 -11.10 0.22 -3.07
C ASP A 63 -10.59 1.66 -2.87
N PHE A 64 -9.50 1.88 -2.12
CA PHE A 64 -8.88 3.20 -1.98
C PHE A 64 -8.14 3.66 -3.25
N PHE A 65 -7.44 2.74 -3.91
CA PHE A 65 -6.60 3.07 -5.06
C PHE A 65 -7.30 2.96 -6.41
N HIS A 66 -8.51 2.40 -6.44
CA HIS A 66 -9.30 2.13 -7.64
C HIS A 66 -9.50 3.34 -8.58
N GLU A 67 -9.34 4.57 -8.08
CA GLU A 67 -9.53 5.79 -8.86
C GLU A 67 -8.23 6.57 -9.16
N LYS A 68 -7.08 6.16 -8.61
CA LYS A 68 -5.88 7.01 -8.59
C LYS A 68 -4.63 6.39 -9.23
N TYR A 69 -4.63 5.09 -9.47
CA TYR A 69 -3.56 4.32 -10.12
C TYR A 69 -4.16 3.13 -10.89
#